data_AF-A0AAN8WWK5-F1
#
_entry.id   AF-A0AAN8WWK5-F1
#
_cell.length_a   1.000
_cell.length_b   1.000
_cell.length_c   1.000
_cell.angle_alpha   90.00
_cell.angle_beta   90.00
_cell.angle_gamma   90.00
#
_symmetry.space_group_name_H-M   'P 1'
#
loop_
_entity.id
_entity.type
_entity.pdbx_description
1 polymer ?
#
loop_
_entity_poly.entity_id
_entity_poly.type
_entity_poly.pdbx_seq_one_letter_code
_entity_poly.pdbx_strand_id
1 'polypeptide(L)'
;MQMSTFPCILLLCAISLVTCHQRLVAESRTNVELFIKEISKVMSNSDPSGRNHSTKVTIAPHPPLSNVDVWRLLLHLKSEEIKTLTLTVDETQPSTQTEFIFEGNLVDSDSIFLQAMRDSIVVATAFLSMEIRDLQSNVAWVGSNETSHISSLRIVASEKVGVVSAGEQNCSTHESPCYIISPPDPKPDLIKRCISFYFGAQRTVNLCDERVTNFLEISPSPSLYLQDDGNLKVSFTYSHNATEIEVVVYDPEDHTKVFSNSSYRCLVSVSRIFQEGEAVSCTHNITVPEGQTRMVVLIVRTDEKGYVYDSSRLLFEGNPSKPCRTGVIVGAVVGSLLGVGIIATLIIIIVLRKRMKKKKRTDTKRGMTTSYSKAPTSE
;
A
#
# COMPACT_ATOMS: atom_id res chain seq x y z
N MET A 1 19.57 60.95 9.97
CA MET A 1 18.68 60.80 8.81
C MET A 1 19.37 59.88 7.82
N GLN A 2 18.99 58.60 7.80
CA GLN A 2 19.43 57.63 6.80
C GLN A 2 18.20 56.83 6.37
N MET A 3 17.60 57.27 5.26
CA MET A 3 16.64 56.54 4.44
C MET A 3 17.47 55.90 3.31
N SER A 4 17.44 54.58 3.17
CA SER A 4 16.52 53.77 2.33
C SER A 4 16.87 53.80 0.84
N THR A 5 17.17 52.61 0.31
CA THR A 5 17.04 52.07 -1.07
C THR A 5 18.19 51.05 -1.18
N PHE A 6 17.98 49.74 -1.35
CA PHE A 6 17.64 49.11 -2.62
C PHE A 6 17.18 47.66 -2.38
N PRO A 7 15.99 47.27 -2.90
CA PRO A 7 15.77 45.94 -3.42
C PRO A 7 15.18 46.06 -4.82
N CYS A 8 16.02 46.34 -5.82
CA CYS A 8 15.60 46.38 -7.23
C CYS A 8 16.55 45.65 -8.18
N ILE A 9 17.70 45.17 -7.70
CA ILE A 9 18.72 44.57 -8.58
C ILE A 9 18.51 43.06 -8.76
N LEU A 10 17.86 42.37 -7.82
CA LEU A 10 17.63 40.92 -7.92
C LEU A 10 16.42 40.53 -8.78
N LEU A 11 15.43 41.41 -8.95
CA LEU A 11 14.25 41.12 -9.78
C LEU A 11 14.53 41.26 -11.28
N LEU A 12 15.55 42.02 -11.66
CA LEU A 12 15.94 42.24 -13.07
C LEU A 12 16.76 41.06 -13.64
N CYS A 13 17.48 40.30 -12.82
CA CYS A 13 18.25 39.14 -13.32
C CYS A 13 17.36 37.94 -13.68
N ALA A 14 16.26 37.71 -12.97
CA ALA A 14 15.36 36.59 -13.26
C ALA A 14 14.53 36.81 -14.55
N ILE A 15 14.10 38.05 -14.80
CA ILE A 15 13.39 38.40 -16.05
C ILE A 15 14.37 38.35 -17.23
N SER A 16 15.63 38.75 -17.02
CA SER A 16 16.65 38.75 -18.07
C SER A 16 17.02 37.34 -18.56
N LEU A 17 16.96 36.30 -17.72
CA LEU A 17 17.22 34.91 -18.13
C LEU A 17 16.09 34.34 -19.01
N VAL A 18 14.83 34.65 -18.70
CA VAL A 18 13.68 34.26 -19.52
C VAL A 18 13.71 34.97 -20.88
N THR A 19 14.08 36.26 -20.93
CA THR A 19 14.24 36.98 -22.20
C THR A 19 15.53 36.67 -22.95
N CYS A 20 16.62 36.26 -22.28
CA CYS A 20 17.86 35.89 -22.96
C CYS A 20 17.71 34.54 -23.67
N HIS A 21 16.93 33.61 -23.11
CA HIS A 21 16.62 32.37 -23.81
C HIS A 21 15.70 32.60 -25.02
N GLN A 22 14.79 33.58 -24.96
CA GLN A 22 14.00 34.00 -26.12
C GLN A 22 14.82 34.72 -27.21
N ARG A 23 15.98 35.29 -26.88
CA ARG A 23 16.76 36.12 -27.83
C ARG A 23 17.84 35.35 -28.61
N LEU A 24 18.17 34.11 -28.22
CA LEU A 24 19.04 33.23 -29.01
C LEU A 24 18.32 32.53 -30.18
N VAL A 25 17.03 32.82 -30.40
CA VAL A 25 16.20 32.26 -31.48
C VAL A 25 16.18 33.15 -32.74
N ALA A 26 16.82 34.32 -32.70
CA ALA A 26 16.72 35.32 -33.77
C ALA A 26 17.92 35.33 -34.72
N GLU A 27 18.19 34.21 -35.40
CA GLU A 27 18.99 34.23 -36.63
C GLU A 27 18.46 33.21 -37.67
N SER A 28 17.38 33.63 -38.33
CA SER A 28 17.00 33.32 -39.72
C SER A 28 17.11 31.87 -40.23
N ARG A 29 16.31 30.97 -39.67
CA ARG A 29 15.48 29.98 -40.41
C ARG A 29 14.14 29.87 -39.67
N THR A 30 13.04 29.71 -40.38
CA THR A 30 11.68 29.65 -39.82
C THR A 30 11.56 28.47 -38.85
N ASN A 31 11.87 28.68 -37.58
CA ASN A 31 11.66 27.68 -36.54
C ASN A 31 10.16 27.46 -36.40
N VAL A 32 9.72 26.25 -36.71
CA VAL A 32 8.31 25.87 -36.61
C VAL A 32 7.97 25.76 -35.12
N GLU A 33 6.97 26.53 -34.66
CA GLU A 33 6.42 26.36 -33.31
C GLU A 33 5.52 25.12 -33.28
N LEU A 34 5.87 24.17 -32.42
CA LEU A 34 5.09 22.96 -32.17
C LEU A 34 4.29 23.11 -30.89
N PHE A 35 3.18 22.38 -30.79
CA PHE A 35 2.34 22.36 -29.60
C PHE A 35 2.31 20.96 -28.98
N ILE A 36 2.74 20.83 -27.72
CA ILE A 36 2.64 19.58 -26.96
C ILE A 36 1.18 19.40 -26.55
N LYS A 37 0.55 18.31 -27.00
CA LYS A 37 -0.85 17.97 -26.68
C LYS A 37 -0.93 17.02 -25.49
N GLU A 38 -0.01 16.06 -25.41
CA GLU A 38 -0.02 15.05 -24.37
C GLU A 38 1.41 14.65 -24.02
N ILE A 39 1.64 14.41 -22.72
CA ILE A 39 2.85 13.77 -22.20
C ILE A 39 2.36 12.52 -21.48
N SER A 40 2.87 11.38 -21.89
CA SER A 40 2.43 10.08 -21.41
C SER A 40 3.60 9.28 -20.88
N LYS A 41 3.41 8.74 -19.70
CA LYS A 41 4.25 7.72 -19.11
C LYS A 41 3.95 6.38 -19.79
N VAL A 42 4.96 5.78 -20.42
CA VAL A 42 4.82 4.46 -21.06
C VAL A 42 5.70 3.43 -20.38
N MET A 43 5.26 2.17 -20.40
CA MET A 43 5.99 1.06 -19.79
C MET A 43 7.35 0.87 -20.50
N SER A 44 8.42 0.73 -19.72
CA SER A 44 9.71 0.33 -20.25
C SER A 44 9.80 -1.19 -20.22
N ASN A 45 10.21 -1.82 -21.32
CA ASN A 45 10.43 -3.27 -21.38
C ASN A 45 11.55 -3.74 -20.42
N SER A 46 12.41 -2.83 -19.97
CA SER A 46 13.56 -3.15 -19.11
C SER A 46 13.24 -3.15 -17.61
N ASP A 47 12.09 -2.62 -17.19
CA ASP A 47 11.73 -2.55 -15.77
C ASP A 47 10.24 -2.83 -15.51
N PRO A 48 9.88 -4.09 -15.19
CA PRO A 48 8.50 -4.48 -14.96
C PRO A 48 7.92 -3.89 -13.67
N SER A 49 8.73 -3.32 -12.78
CA SER A 49 8.25 -2.65 -11.56
C SER A 49 7.54 -1.32 -11.86
N GLY A 50 7.76 -0.76 -13.06
CA GLY A 50 7.21 0.54 -13.46
C GLY A 50 7.91 1.74 -12.82
N ARG A 51 8.96 1.52 -12.00
CA ARG A 51 9.79 2.58 -11.40
C ARG A 51 10.57 3.31 -12.49
N ASN A 52 11.20 2.57 -13.40
CA ASN A 52 11.79 3.11 -14.62
C ASN A 52 10.81 3.05 -15.77
N HIS A 53 10.89 4.06 -16.61
CA HIS A 53 9.94 4.26 -17.67
C HIS A 53 10.45 5.14 -18.78
N SER A 54 9.75 5.07 -19.90
CA SER A 54 9.95 5.99 -21.02
C SER A 54 8.88 7.07 -21.00
N THR A 55 9.25 8.20 -21.58
CA THR A 55 8.41 9.39 -21.72
C THR A 55 7.94 9.48 -23.16
N LYS A 56 6.64 9.30 -23.38
CA LYS A 56 5.98 9.55 -24.66
C LYS A 56 5.55 11.02 -24.70
N VAL A 57 5.95 11.75 -25.74
CA VAL A 57 5.49 13.10 -26.01
C VAL A 57 4.67 13.07 -27.28
N THR A 58 3.43 13.54 -27.19
CA THR A 58 2.52 13.68 -28.33
C THR A 58 2.31 15.15 -28.63
N ILE A 59 2.66 15.57 -29.84
CA ILE A 59 2.44 16.93 -30.34
C ILE A 59 1.17 17.00 -31.20
N ALA A 60 0.60 18.20 -31.33
CA ALA A 60 -0.48 18.44 -32.25
C ALA A 60 0.01 18.36 -33.71
N PRO A 61 -0.91 18.09 -34.67
CA PRO A 61 -0.58 18.12 -36.09
C PRO A 61 0.13 19.41 -36.48
N HIS A 62 1.20 19.28 -37.27
CA HIS A 62 2.05 20.38 -37.69
C HIS A 62 2.42 20.27 -39.18
N PRO A 63 2.89 21.35 -39.82
CA PRO A 63 3.43 21.28 -41.17
C PRO A 63 4.62 20.30 -41.24
N PRO A 64 4.80 19.55 -42.33
CA PRO A 64 5.85 18.55 -42.44
C PRO A 64 7.25 19.13 -42.16
N LEU A 65 8.02 18.45 -41.31
CA LEU A 65 9.41 18.76 -41.05
C LEU A 65 10.28 17.89 -41.97
N SER A 66 11.25 18.50 -42.66
CA SER A 66 12.09 17.77 -43.62
C SER A 66 13.52 17.63 -43.11
N ASN A 67 14.06 16.42 -43.24
CA ASN A 67 15.43 16.06 -42.89
C ASN A 67 15.73 16.26 -41.39
N VAL A 68 14.81 15.86 -40.50
CA VAL A 68 15.09 15.83 -39.06
C VAL A 68 15.94 14.60 -38.78
N ASP A 69 17.09 14.79 -38.12
CA ASP A 69 18.00 13.70 -37.73
C ASP A 69 17.87 13.35 -36.24
N VAL A 70 17.47 14.32 -35.42
CA VAL A 70 17.41 14.17 -33.97
C VAL A 70 16.22 14.92 -33.37
N TRP A 71 15.47 14.22 -32.53
CA TRP A 71 14.55 14.82 -31.57
C TRP A 71 15.20 14.87 -30.19
N ARG A 72 15.12 16.02 -29.52
CA ARG A 72 15.68 16.23 -28.19
C ARG A 72 14.61 16.72 -27.23
N LEU A 73 14.49 16.05 -26.10
CA LEU A 73 13.64 16.43 -24.99
C LEU A 73 14.51 16.95 -23.84
N LEU A 74 14.38 18.23 -23.51
CA LEU A 74 15.04 18.86 -22.37
C LEU A 74 14.03 18.95 -21.24
N LEU A 75 14.35 18.32 -20.11
CA LEU A 75 13.59 18.38 -18.88
C LEU A 75 14.33 19.30 -17.92
N HIS A 76 13.73 20.44 -17.59
CA HIS A 76 14.25 21.32 -16.56
C HIS A 76 13.71 20.83 -15.23
N LEU A 77 14.62 20.67 -14.26
CA LEU A 77 14.30 20.20 -12.93
C LEU A 77 14.25 21.37 -11.96
N LYS A 78 13.46 21.21 -10.89
CA LYS A 78 13.44 22.19 -9.78
C LYS A 78 14.80 22.43 -9.13
N SER A 79 15.73 21.48 -9.28
CA SER A 79 17.12 21.59 -8.81
C SER A 79 18.00 22.48 -9.71
N GLU A 80 17.43 23.13 -10.72
CA GLU A 80 18.12 23.86 -11.79
C GLU A 80 19.00 22.97 -12.70
N GLU A 81 18.94 21.66 -12.53
CA GLU A 81 19.56 20.68 -13.41
C GLU A 81 18.74 20.51 -14.69
N ILE A 82 19.42 20.31 -15.83
CA ILE A 82 18.78 20.02 -17.11
C ILE A 82 19.10 18.58 -17.50
N LYS A 83 18.05 17.74 -17.55
CA LYS A 83 18.16 16.38 -18.06
C LYS A 83 17.80 16.36 -19.54
N THR A 84 18.68 15.81 -20.36
CA THR A 84 18.48 15.71 -21.81
C THR A 84 18.19 14.27 -22.20
N LEU A 85 17.06 14.02 -22.84
CA LEU A 85 16.74 12.76 -23.51
C LEU A 85 16.78 12.97 -25.02
N THR A 86 17.35 12.01 -25.76
CA THR A 86 17.55 12.14 -27.21
C THR A 86 16.96 10.94 -27.91
N LEU A 87 16.28 11.19 -29.03
CA LEU A 87 15.75 10.19 -29.93
C LEU A 87 16.32 10.48 -31.33
N THR A 88 17.15 9.57 -31.82
CA THR A 88 17.66 9.64 -33.20
C THR A 88 16.60 9.09 -34.15
N VAL A 89 16.30 9.82 -35.21
CA VAL A 89 15.33 9.42 -36.23
C VAL A 89 15.97 9.52 -37.61
N ASP A 90 15.54 8.67 -38.54
CA ASP A 90 15.97 8.74 -39.94
C ASP A 90 14.80 9.26 -40.80
N GLU A 91 14.43 10.53 -40.59
CA GLU A 91 13.36 11.18 -41.35
C GLU A 91 13.88 11.71 -42.70
N THR A 92 14.12 10.79 -43.63
CA THR A 92 14.55 11.10 -45.01
C THR A 92 13.45 11.74 -45.87
N GLN A 93 12.18 11.67 -45.43
CA GLN A 93 11.03 12.29 -46.07
C GLN A 93 10.31 13.23 -45.11
N PRO A 94 9.54 14.23 -45.61
CA PRO A 94 8.77 15.12 -44.76
C PRO A 94 7.83 14.33 -43.84
N SER A 95 8.13 14.32 -42.54
CA SER A 95 7.37 13.57 -41.55
C SER A 95 6.26 14.41 -40.95
N THR A 96 5.14 13.76 -40.65
CA THR A 96 4.03 14.29 -39.83
C THR A 96 3.91 13.54 -38.51
N GLN A 97 5.01 12.89 -38.09
CA GLN A 97 5.05 12.13 -36.84
C GLN A 97 4.68 13.03 -35.67
N THR A 98 3.69 12.59 -34.90
CA THR A 98 3.20 13.34 -33.74
C THR A 98 3.57 12.70 -32.41
N GLU A 99 4.12 11.49 -32.40
CA GLU A 99 4.41 10.73 -31.18
C GLU A 99 5.89 10.34 -31.10
N PHE A 100 6.51 10.62 -29.96
CA PHE A 100 7.93 10.39 -29.73
C PHE A 100 8.11 9.72 -28.38
N ILE A 101 8.86 8.61 -28.34
CA ILE A 101 9.15 7.88 -27.10
C ILE A 101 10.62 8.09 -26.75
N PHE A 102 10.87 8.75 -25.63
CA PHE A 102 12.20 9.00 -25.07
C PHE A 102 12.48 8.03 -23.94
N GLU A 103 13.61 7.33 -23.98
CA GLU A 103 14.04 6.49 -22.86
C GLU A 103 14.41 7.35 -21.67
N GLY A 104 13.73 7.13 -20.54
CA GLY A 104 13.99 7.83 -19.29
C GLY A 104 12.76 8.47 -18.67
N ASN A 105 12.83 8.56 -17.34
CA ASN A 105 11.72 9.03 -16.51
C ASN A 105 11.48 10.53 -16.66
N LEU A 106 10.20 10.91 -16.57
CA LEU A 106 9.80 12.24 -16.13
C LEU A 106 10.24 12.38 -14.67
N VAL A 107 11.28 13.18 -14.45
CA VAL A 107 11.71 13.59 -13.10
C VAL A 107 10.79 14.76 -12.67
N ASP A 108 10.80 15.18 -11.41
CA ASP A 108 10.06 16.34 -10.87
C ASP A 108 10.42 17.65 -11.62
N SER A 109 9.94 17.76 -12.84
CA SER A 109 10.31 18.75 -13.84
C SER A 109 9.33 19.90 -13.77
N ASP A 110 9.82 21.12 -13.90
CA ASP A 110 9.03 22.35 -13.90
C ASP A 110 8.82 22.92 -15.30
N SER A 111 9.62 22.48 -16.27
CA SER A 111 9.35 22.70 -17.68
C SER A 111 9.95 21.65 -18.61
N ILE A 112 9.37 21.55 -19.80
CA ILE A 112 9.79 20.67 -20.88
C ILE A 112 10.01 21.50 -22.14
N PHE A 113 11.13 21.26 -22.82
CA PHE A 113 11.39 21.75 -24.16
C PHE A 113 11.61 20.58 -25.11
N LEU A 114 10.83 20.52 -26.18
CA LEU A 114 11.03 19.60 -27.29
C LEU A 114 11.70 20.35 -28.43
N GLN A 115 12.76 19.79 -29.00
CA GLN A 115 13.48 20.34 -30.14
C GLN A 115 13.57 19.29 -31.25
N ALA A 116 13.21 19.68 -32.47
CA ALA A 116 13.58 18.96 -33.68
C ALA A 116 14.86 19.57 -34.23
N MET A 117 15.85 18.73 -34.53
CA MET A 117 17.15 19.14 -35.02
C MET A 117 17.44 18.55 -36.41
N ARG A 118 18.27 19.26 -37.16
CA ARG A 118 18.84 18.84 -38.45
C ARG A 118 20.27 19.34 -38.52
N ASP A 119 21.25 18.46 -38.68
CA ASP A 119 22.67 18.82 -38.75
C ASP A 119 23.08 19.69 -37.54
N SER A 120 22.59 19.33 -36.34
CA SER A 120 22.75 20.11 -35.09
C SER A 120 22.08 21.49 -35.06
N ILE A 121 21.28 21.86 -36.06
CA ILE A 121 20.50 23.10 -36.11
C ILE A 121 19.07 22.81 -35.66
N VAL A 122 18.55 23.57 -34.70
CA VAL A 122 17.14 23.49 -34.30
C VAL A 122 16.26 24.00 -35.44
N VAL A 123 15.27 23.21 -35.87
CA VAL A 123 14.34 23.55 -36.95
C VAL A 123 12.89 23.69 -36.47
N ALA A 124 12.56 23.12 -35.32
CA ALA A 124 11.26 23.26 -34.68
C ALA A 124 11.39 23.14 -33.16
N THR A 125 10.49 23.80 -32.44
CA THR A 125 10.50 23.80 -30.97
C THR A 125 9.10 23.75 -30.38
N ALA A 126 8.94 23.01 -29.29
CA ALA A 126 7.79 23.09 -28.41
C ALA A 126 8.26 23.43 -27.00
N PHE A 127 7.50 24.27 -26.29
CA PHE A 127 7.77 24.60 -24.89
C PHE A 127 6.52 24.40 -24.05
N LEU A 128 6.71 23.81 -22.87
CA LEU A 128 5.68 23.63 -21.88
C LEU A 128 6.24 23.92 -20.49
N SER A 129 5.67 24.90 -19.81
CA SER A 129 5.94 25.15 -18.39
C SER A 129 4.79 24.61 -17.56
N MET A 130 5.06 23.56 -16.80
CA MET A 130 4.14 23.01 -15.81
C MET A 130 4.93 22.25 -14.76
N GLU A 131 4.43 22.27 -13.53
CA GLU A 131 4.96 21.39 -12.50
C GLU A 131 4.51 19.94 -12.78
N ILE A 132 5.38 19.18 -13.43
CA ILE A 132 5.22 17.74 -13.65
C ILE A 132 5.60 17.07 -12.35
N ARG A 133 4.63 16.97 -11.45
CA ARG A 133 4.73 16.01 -10.35
C ARG A 133 4.52 14.62 -10.92
N ASP A 134 5.27 13.67 -10.39
CA ASP A 134 5.08 12.26 -10.70
C ASP A 134 3.58 11.92 -10.64
N LEU A 135 2.98 11.54 -11.78
CA LEU A 135 1.71 10.80 -11.78
C LEU A 135 2.01 9.45 -11.12
N GLN A 136 2.20 9.43 -9.80
CA GLN A 136 2.69 8.27 -9.07
C GLN A 136 1.86 7.07 -9.51
N SER A 137 2.50 6.11 -10.17
CA SER A 137 1.79 5.10 -10.93
C SER A 137 1.29 4.04 -9.96
N ASN A 138 0.21 4.35 -9.27
CA ASN A 138 -0.26 3.55 -8.16
C ASN A 138 -1.27 2.47 -8.57
N VAL A 139 -1.16 1.96 -9.80
CA VAL A 139 -2.02 0.89 -10.32
C VAL A 139 -1.13 -0.31 -10.61
N ALA A 140 -1.43 -1.43 -9.97
CA ALA A 140 -0.59 -2.61 -10.03
C ALA A 140 -1.41 -3.89 -9.96
N TRP A 141 -1.00 -4.87 -10.74
CA TRP A 141 -1.46 -6.24 -10.62
C TRP A 141 -0.83 -6.87 -9.37
N VAL A 142 -1.67 -7.37 -8.47
CA VAL A 142 -1.25 -8.00 -7.21
C VAL A 142 -1.90 -9.38 -7.06
N GLY A 143 -1.25 -10.27 -6.29
CA GLY A 143 -1.79 -11.58 -5.95
C GLY A 143 -0.93 -12.76 -6.39
N SER A 144 -1.21 -13.35 -7.55
CA SER A 144 -0.44 -14.47 -8.12
C SER A 144 -0.47 -14.43 -9.65
N ASN A 145 0.63 -14.90 -10.27
CA ASN A 145 0.80 -14.94 -11.74
C ASN A 145 0.08 -16.12 -12.40
N GLU A 146 -0.39 -17.11 -11.63
CA GLU A 146 -0.72 -18.42 -12.20
C GLU A 146 -2.04 -18.45 -13.00
N THR A 147 -3.00 -17.54 -12.79
CA THR A 147 -4.23 -17.42 -13.61
C THR A 147 -4.84 -16.01 -13.59
N SER A 148 -5.69 -15.68 -14.57
CA SER A 148 -6.37 -14.37 -14.63
C SER A 148 -7.36 -14.14 -13.48
N HIS A 149 -7.99 -15.20 -13.01
CA HIS A 149 -9.03 -15.16 -11.98
C HIS A 149 -8.51 -14.92 -10.55
N ILE A 150 -7.20 -15.10 -10.30
CA ILE A 150 -6.58 -14.99 -8.96
C ILE A 150 -5.78 -13.70 -8.74
N SER A 151 -5.67 -12.84 -9.75
CA SER A 151 -5.06 -11.52 -9.60
C SER A 151 -6.09 -10.48 -9.20
N SER A 152 -5.66 -9.48 -8.43
CA SER A 152 -6.44 -8.29 -8.13
C SER A 152 -5.71 -7.07 -8.65
N LEU A 153 -6.46 -5.99 -8.90
CA LEU A 153 -5.88 -4.71 -9.29
C LEU A 153 -5.90 -3.79 -8.08
N ARG A 154 -4.72 -3.39 -7.61
CA ARG A 154 -4.58 -2.34 -6.60
C ARG A 154 -4.57 -0.98 -7.29
N ILE A 155 -5.32 -0.02 -6.77
CA ILE A 155 -5.43 1.34 -7.29
C ILE A 155 -5.26 2.33 -6.13
N VAL A 156 -4.32 3.27 -6.23
CA VAL A 156 -4.30 4.44 -5.34
C VAL A 156 -4.72 5.66 -6.16
N ALA A 157 -5.86 6.24 -5.81
CA ALA A 157 -6.33 7.48 -6.40
C ALA A 157 -5.62 8.66 -5.74
N SER A 158 -5.32 9.71 -6.53
CA SER A 158 -4.74 10.95 -6.03
C SER A 158 -5.71 12.11 -6.23
N GLU A 159 -5.60 13.14 -5.39
CA GLU A 159 -6.45 14.35 -5.46
C GLU A 159 -6.51 14.97 -6.86
N LYS A 160 -5.43 14.83 -7.64
CA LYS A 160 -5.34 15.40 -8.98
C LYS A 160 -5.96 14.52 -10.08
N VAL A 161 -6.08 13.22 -9.86
CA VAL A 161 -6.61 12.25 -10.85
C VAL A 161 -8.10 11.94 -10.59
N GLY A 162 -8.66 12.36 -9.45
CA GLY A 162 -10.10 12.34 -9.17
C GLY A 162 -10.67 10.93 -8.99
N VAL A 163 -10.89 10.21 -10.09
CA VAL A 163 -11.43 8.85 -10.12
C VAL A 163 -10.66 8.01 -11.13
N VAL A 164 -10.25 6.82 -10.73
CA VAL A 164 -9.65 5.82 -11.62
C VAL A 164 -10.66 4.70 -11.84
N SER A 165 -11.01 4.45 -13.10
CA SER A 165 -11.97 3.42 -13.50
C SER A 165 -11.26 2.22 -14.12
N ALA A 166 -11.71 1.01 -13.78
CA ALA A 166 -11.33 -0.22 -14.48
C ALA A 166 -12.59 -1.08 -14.66
N GLY A 167 -13.10 -1.11 -15.90
CA GLY A 167 -14.42 -1.66 -16.18
C GLY A 167 -15.53 -0.83 -15.53
N GLU A 168 -16.45 -1.47 -14.81
CA GLU A 168 -17.56 -0.82 -14.10
C GLU A 168 -17.18 -0.35 -12.68
N GLN A 169 -15.99 -0.70 -12.19
CA GLN A 169 -15.54 -0.34 -10.85
C GLN A 169 -14.68 0.93 -10.87
N ASN A 170 -14.90 1.78 -9.86
CA ASN A 170 -14.26 3.07 -9.72
C ASN A 170 -13.54 3.15 -8.37
N CYS A 171 -12.35 3.73 -8.37
CA CYS A 171 -11.62 4.08 -7.16
C CYS A 171 -11.55 5.60 -7.04
N SER A 172 -12.11 6.13 -5.96
CA SER A 172 -12.05 7.54 -5.61
C SER A 172 -10.94 7.83 -4.61
N THR A 173 -10.59 9.10 -4.45
CA THR A 173 -9.56 9.55 -3.49
C THR A 173 -9.89 9.20 -2.04
N HIS A 174 -11.17 9.17 -1.66
CA HIS A 174 -11.61 8.88 -0.30
C HIS A 174 -11.58 7.39 0.05
N GLU A 175 -11.55 6.52 -0.95
CA GLU A 175 -11.55 5.06 -0.81
C GLU A 175 -10.17 4.45 -1.09
N SER A 176 -9.18 5.30 -1.33
CA SER A 176 -7.82 4.91 -1.71
C SER A 176 -6.98 4.47 -0.50
N PRO A 177 -6.22 3.37 -0.59
CA PRO A 177 -6.07 2.47 -1.75
C PRO A 177 -7.32 1.59 -1.95
N CYS A 178 -7.73 1.39 -3.20
CA CYS A 178 -8.81 0.49 -3.58
C CYS A 178 -8.28 -0.81 -4.19
N TYR A 179 -9.07 -1.88 -4.08
CA TYR A 179 -8.76 -3.16 -4.71
C TYR A 179 -9.95 -3.65 -5.52
N ILE A 180 -9.69 -3.96 -6.79
CA ILE A 180 -10.64 -4.65 -7.65
C ILE A 180 -10.27 -6.13 -7.62
N ILE A 181 -11.06 -6.90 -6.89
CA ILE A 181 -10.85 -8.34 -6.71
C ILE A 181 -11.49 -9.06 -7.90
N SER A 182 -10.69 -9.90 -8.58
CA SER A 182 -11.07 -10.59 -9.82
C SER A 182 -11.64 -9.64 -10.88
N PRO A 183 -10.80 -8.74 -11.43
CA PRO A 183 -11.22 -7.81 -12.47
C PRO A 183 -11.70 -8.54 -13.73
N PRO A 184 -12.46 -7.82 -14.59
CA PRO A 184 -12.99 -8.38 -15.83
C PRO A 184 -11.87 -8.93 -16.74
N ASP A 185 -12.20 -10.03 -17.44
CA ASP A 185 -11.37 -10.67 -18.45
C ASP A 185 -11.83 -10.18 -19.85
N PRO A 186 -10.95 -9.72 -20.76
CA PRO A 186 -9.49 -9.65 -20.64
C PRO A 186 -9.00 -8.59 -19.66
N LYS A 187 -7.93 -8.92 -18.93
CA LYS A 187 -7.20 -7.95 -18.10
C LYS A 187 -6.77 -6.77 -18.97
N PRO A 188 -7.10 -5.52 -18.62
CA PRO A 188 -6.59 -4.38 -19.35
C PRO A 188 -5.07 -4.30 -19.16
N ASP A 189 -4.33 -4.40 -20.26
CA ASP A 189 -2.87 -4.18 -20.27
C ASP A 189 -2.51 -2.72 -19.95
N LEU A 190 -3.45 -1.80 -20.18
CA LEU A 190 -3.27 -0.36 -20.05
C LEU A 190 -4.48 0.26 -19.33
N ILE A 191 -4.20 1.00 -18.25
CA ILE A 191 -5.20 1.83 -17.57
C ILE A 191 -4.71 3.28 -17.68
N LYS A 192 -5.24 4.00 -18.65
CA LYS A 192 -4.87 5.40 -18.93
C LYS A 192 -5.49 6.33 -17.89
N ARG A 193 -4.63 7.11 -17.23
CA ARG A 193 -5.04 8.11 -16.22
C ARG A 193 -4.46 9.45 -16.60
N CYS A 194 -5.30 10.47 -16.81
CA CYS A 194 -4.84 11.76 -17.31
C CYS A 194 -5.25 12.91 -16.38
N ILE A 195 -4.34 13.88 -16.25
CA ILE A 195 -4.62 15.22 -15.72
C ILE A 195 -4.57 16.20 -16.90
N SER A 196 -5.60 17.02 -17.04
CA SER A 196 -5.64 18.07 -18.06
C SER A 196 -5.23 19.41 -17.48
N PHE A 197 -4.27 20.06 -18.14
CA PHE A 197 -3.81 21.41 -17.84
C PHE A 197 -4.32 22.38 -18.91
N TYR A 198 -4.85 23.52 -18.47
CA TYR A 198 -5.43 24.53 -19.36
C TYR A 198 -4.49 25.72 -19.50
N PHE A 199 -4.10 26.04 -20.74
CA PHE A 199 -3.24 27.17 -21.09
C PHE A 199 -4.01 28.14 -21.98
N GLY A 200 -4.58 29.19 -21.39
CA GLY A 200 -5.46 30.11 -22.09
C GLY A 200 -6.79 29.46 -22.51
N ALA A 201 -7.49 30.08 -23.46
CA ALA A 201 -8.88 29.72 -23.78
C ALA A 201 -9.05 28.43 -24.63
N GLN A 202 -7.98 27.88 -25.24
CA GLN A 202 -8.11 26.79 -26.22
C GLN A 202 -6.99 25.73 -26.20
N ARG A 203 -5.93 25.89 -25.38
CA ARG A 203 -4.85 24.90 -25.35
C ARG A 203 -4.99 24.04 -24.10
N THR A 204 -5.19 22.75 -24.31
CA THR A 204 -5.20 21.73 -23.24
C THR A 204 -4.03 20.80 -23.43
N VAL A 205 -3.28 20.56 -22.36
CA VAL A 205 -2.20 19.57 -22.34
C VAL A 205 -2.56 18.49 -21.35
N ASN A 206 -2.51 17.23 -21.78
CA ASN A 206 -2.78 16.10 -20.91
C ASN A 206 -1.46 15.50 -20.41
N LEU A 207 -1.32 15.34 -19.10
CA LEU A 207 -0.31 14.48 -18.52
C LEU A 207 -0.98 13.15 -18.21
N CYS A 208 -0.56 12.06 -18.85
CA CYS A 208 -1.17 10.75 -18.70
C CYS A 208 -0.19 9.69 -18.20
N ASP A 209 -0.74 8.69 -17.53
CA ASP A 209 -0.05 7.48 -17.12
C ASP A 209 -0.78 6.27 -17.69
N GLU A 210 -0.08 5.52 -18.54
CA GLU A 210 -0.57 4.35 -19.25
C GLU A 210 0.17 3.12 -18.72
N ARG A 211 0.04 2.84 -17.42
CA ARG A 211 0.77 1.75 -16.74
C ARG A 211 -0.09 0.93 -15.82
N VAL A 212 0.20 -0.36 -15.85
CA VAL A 212 -0.10 -1.26 -14.74
C VAL A 212 1.18 -2.01 -14.41
N THR A 213 1.71 -1.84 -13.20
CA THR A 213 2.88 -2.60 -12.74
C THR A 213 2.54 -4.08 -12.72
N ASN A 214 3.45 -4.90 -13.26
CA ASN A 214 3.27 -6.35 -13.28
C ASN A 214 3.41 -6.94 -11.89
N PHE A 215 2.82 -8.12 -11.71
CA PHE A 215 2.91 -8.87 -10.48
C PHE A 215 4.35 -9.30 -10.18
N LEU A 216 4.77 -9.06 -8.95
CA LEU A 216 5.99 -9.60 -8.35
C LEU A 216 5.58 -10.38 -7.09
N GLU A 217 6.11 -11.59 -6.92
CA GLU A 217 5.72 -12.48 -5.81
C GLU A 217 6.59 -12.25 -4.56
N ILE A 218 5.96 -12.21 -3.39
CA ILE A 218 6.69 -12.21 -2.11
C ILE A 218 7.37 -13.56 -1.92
N SER A 219 8.69 -13.55 -1.81
CA SER A 219 9.50 -14.73 -1.49
C SER A 219 10.39 -14.47 -0.26
N PRO A 220 10.43 -15.39 0.73
CA PRO A 220 9.60 -16.60 0.85
C PRO A 220 8.12 -16.26 1.12
N SER A 221 7.22 -17.19 0.82
CA SER A 221 5.77 -17.00 1.01
C SER A 221 5.45 -16.64 2.47
N PRO A 222 4.58 -15.64 2.71
CA PRO A 222 4.19 -15.25 4.06
C PRO A 222 3.44 -16.37 4.80
N SER A 223 3.42 -16.27 6.13
CA SER A 223 2.64 -17.14 7.01
C SER A 223 1.51 -16.36 7.68
N LEU A 224 0.38 -17.04 7.88
CA LEU A 224 -0.86 -16.46 8.40
C LEU A 224 -1.26 -17.13 9.71
N TYR A 225 -1.70 -16.32 10.68
CA TYR A 225 -2.22 -16.82 11.95
C TYR A 225 -3.39 -15.95 12.41
N LEU A 226 -4.57 -16.55 12.56
CA LEU A 226 -5.74 -15.86 13.10
C LEU A 226 -5.73 -15.93 14.63
N GLN A 227 -5.78 -14.77 15.27
CA GLN A 227 -5.83 -14.63 16.72
C GLN A 227 -7.27 -14.73 17.25
N ASP A 228 -7.42 -15.10 18.52
CA ASP A 228 -8.72 -15.31 19.17
C ASP A 228 -9.60 -14.05 19.23
N ASP A 229 -9.02 -12.87 19.06
CA ASP A 229 -9.68 -11.56 19.07
C ASP A 229 -10.13 -11.08 17.68
N GLY A 230 -10.01 -11.94 16.65
CA GLY A 230 -10.37 -11.61 15.27
C GLY A 230 -9.27 -10.89 14.50
N ASN A 231 -8.07 -10.74 15.07
CA ASN A 231 -6.94 -10.15 14.36
C ASN A 231 -6.18 -11.19 13.52
N LEU A 232 -5.87 -10.85 12.27
CA LEU A 232 -4.98 -11.62 11.43
C LEU A 232 -3.54 -11.16 11.63
N LYS A 233 -2.70 -12.06 12.11
CA LYS A 233 -1.25 -11.88 12.16
C LYS A 233 -0.62 -12.42 10.89
N VAL A 234 0.12 -11.57 10.20
CA VAL A 234 0.87 -11.91 8.98
C VAL A 234 2.36 -11.83 9.30
N SER A 235 3.10 -12.88 9.01
CA SER A 235 4.57 -12.90 9.21
C SER A 235 5.29 -13.18 7.89
N PHE A 236 6.32 -12.39 7.59
CA PHE A 236 7.05 -12.40 6.33
C PHE A 236 8.49 -11.94 6.56
N THR A 237 9.33 -12.09 5.54
CA THR A 237 10.72 -11.64 5.57
C THR A 237 10.81 -10.15 5.23
N TYR A 238 11.47 -9.36 6.09
CA TYR A 238 11.64 -7.92 5.92
C TYR A 238 12.49 -7.57 4.71
N SER A 239 12.12 -6.46 4.04
CA SER A 239 12.85 -5.85 2.94
C SER A 239 12.90 -4.34 3.14
N HIS A 240 14.08 -3.73 3.02
CA HIS A 240 14.26 -2.28 3.14
C HIS A 240 13.51 -1.48 2.07
N ASN A 241 13.16 -2.11 0.95
CA ASN A 241 12.47 -1.46 -0.16
C ASN A 241 10.96 -1.31 0.08
N ALA A 242 10.41 -2.11 1.01
CA ALA A 242 8.99 -2.10 1.38
C ALA A 242 8.82 -1.37 2.71
N THR A 243 8.26 -0.17 2.66
CA THR A 243 8.01 0.66 3.84
C THR A 243 6.62 0.46 4.42
N GLU A 244 5.66 0.02 3.61
CA GLU A 244 4.28 -0.20 4.02
C GLU A 244 3.76 -1.57 3.58
N ILE A 245 2.85 -2.11 4.40
CA ILE A 245 2.24 -3.43 4.19
C ILE A 245 0.73 -3.27 4.25
N GLU A 246 0.07 -3.78 3.22
CA GLU A 246 -1.37 -3.79 3.09
C GLU A 246 -1.87 -5.23 3.07
N VAL A 247 -3.00 -5.48 3.72
CA VAL A 247 -3.64 -6.79 3.85
C VAL A 247 -5.10 -6.64 3.49
N VAL A 248 -5.53 -7.38 2.48
CA VAL A 248 -6.92 -7.45 2.03
C VAL A 248 -7.41 -8.87 2.21
N VAL A 249 -8.45 -9.05 3.02
CA VAL A 249 -9.06 -10.34 3.28
C VAL A 249 -10.45 -10.35 2.67
N TYR A 250 -10.77 -11.36 1.86
CA TYR A 250 -12.05 -11.47 1.16
C TYR A 250 -12.54 -12.91 1.05
N ASP A 251 -13.83 -13.07 0.75
CA ASP A 251 -14.45 -14.37 0.53
C ASP A 251 -14.03 -14.96 -0.84
N PRO A 252 -13.52 -16.20 -0.91
CA PRO A 252 -13.12 -16.84 -2.18
C PRO A 252 -14.28 -17.11 -3.16
N GLU A 253 -15.52 -17.19 -2.68
CA GLU A 253 -16.70 -17.49 -3.49
C GLU A 253 -17.47 -16.21 -3.86
N ASP A 254 -17.41 -15.19 -2.99
CA ASP A 254 -18.05 -13.89 -3.21
C ASP A 254 -17.05 -12.75 -3.03
N HIS A 255 -16.34 -12.41 -4.11
CA HIS A 255 -15.29 -11.39 -4.14
C HIS A 255 -15.75 -9.97 -3.78
N THR A 256 -17.06 -9.72 -3.64
CA THR A 256 -17.59 -8.45 -3.14
C THR A 256 -17.53 -8.35 -1.61
N LYS A 257 -17.41 -9.48 -0.91
CA LYS A 257 -17.32 -9.54 0.55
C LYS A 257 -15.86 -9.41 1.00
N VAL A 258 -15.49 -8.19 1.36
CA VAL A 258 -14.19 -7.87 1.97
C VAL A 258 -14.35 -7.84 3.50
N PHE A 259 -13.51 -8.61 4.20
CA PHE A 259 -13.48 -8.72 5.66
C PHE A 259 -12.45 -7.78 6.32
N SER A 260 -11.54 -7.21 5.52
CA SER A 260 -10.58 -6.18 5.96
C SER A 260 -11.24 -4.82 6.21
N ASN A 261 -10.61 -4.01 7.06
CA ASN A 261 -10.98 -2.60 7.17
C ASN A 261 -10.56 -1.81 5.91
N SER A 262 -11.14 -0.62 5.73
CA SER A 262 -10.88 0.22 4.55
C SER A 262 -9.47 0.83 4.49
N SER A 263 -8.70 0.81 5.59
CA SER A 263 -7.34 1.33 5.57
C SER A 263 -6.35 0.33 4.97
N TYR A 264 -6.67 -0.97 5.00
CA TYR A 264 -5.84 -2.12 4.58
C TYR A 264 -4.47 -2.20 5.25
N ARG A 265 -4.04 -1.17 5.98
CA ARG A 265 -2.71 -1.06 6.58
C ARG A 265 -2.55 -2.12 7.65
N CYS A 266 -1.47 -2.88 7.53
CA CYS A 266 -1.06 -3.86 8.53
C CYS A 266 -0.05 -3.23 9.47
N LEU A 267 -0.39 -3.13 10.75
CA LEU A 267 0.46 -2.45 11.73
C LEU A 267 1.58 -3.39 12.15
N VAL A 268 2.81 -3.03 11.80
CA VAL A 268 4.01 -3.75 12.25
C VAL A 268 4.19 -3.49 13.74
N SER A 269 4.16 -4.57 14.53
CA SER A 269 4.35 -4.47 15.97
C SER A 269 5.83 -4.23 16.30
N VAL A 270 6.15 -2.96 16.58
CA VAL A 270 7.30 -2.43 17.37
C VAL A 270 8.59 -1.97 16.62
N SER A 271 9.05 -0.82 17.12
CA SER A 271 10.18 0.07 16.78
C SER A 271 11.60 -0.48 16.96
N ARG A 272 12.10 -1.32 16.05
CA ARG A 272 13.55 -1.61 15.94
C ARG A 272 14.02 -1.48 14.49
N ILE A 273 15.32 -1.19 14.33
CA ILE A 273 16.00 -1.24 13.03
C ILE A 273 16.06 -2.72 12.65
N PHE A 274 15.18 -3.16 11.74
CA PHE A 274 15.21 -4.51 11.20
C PHE A 274 16.34 -4.65 10.19
N GLN A 275 17.01 -5.81 10.18
CA GLN A 275 17.95 -6.16 9.12
C GLN A 275 17.22 -6.85 7.98
N GLU A 276 17.68 -6.62 6.74
CA GLU A 276 17.18 -7.36 5.57
C GLU A 276 17.22 -8.87 5.81
N GLY A 277 16.14 -9.57 5.48
CA GLY A 277 16.05 -11.01 5.72
C GLY A 277 15.48 -11.41 7.08
N GLU A 278 15.29 -10.48 8.02
CA GLU A 278 14.70 -10.77 9.33
C GLU A 278 13.19 -11.04 9.23
N ALA A 279 12.66 -11.98 10.03
CA ALA A 279 11.23 -12.24 10.08
C ALA A 279 10.51 -11.12 10.84
N VAL A 280 9.56 -10.46 10.18
CA VAL A 280 8.73 -9.40 10.75
C VAL A 280 7.28 -9.84 10.70
N SER A 281 6.50 -9.40 11.69
CA SER A 281 5.07 -9.65 11.73
C SER A 281 4.28 -8.36 11.88
N CYS A 282 3.16 -8.29 11.20
CA CYS A 282 2.18 -7.23 11.35
C CYS A 282 0.82 -7.85 11.74
N THR A 283 -0.02 -7.03 12.36
CA THR A 283 -1.37 -7.43 12.76
C THR A 283 -2.37 -6.56 12.02
N HIS A 284 -3.41 -7.19 11.47
CA HIS A 284 -4.48 -6.54 10.74
C HIS A 284 -5.83 -6.99 11.31
N ASN A 285 -6.69 -6.02 11.58
CA ASN A 285 -8.02 -6.29 12.13
C ASN A 285 -8.97 -6.69 11.00
N ILE A 286 -9.66 -7.82 11.17
CA ILE A 286 -10.65 -8.33 10.22
C ILE A 286 -11.97 -8.63 10.92
N THR A 287 -13.08 -8.47 10.20
CA THR A 287 -14.42 -8.84 10.67
C THR A 287 -14.92 -10.00 9.85
N VAL A 288 -14.76 -11.22 10.38
CA VAL A 288 -15.14 -12.46 9.70
C VAL A 288 -16.49 -12.94 10.23
N PRO A 289 -17.49 -13.19 9.36
CA PRO A 289 -18.77 -13.75 9.77
C PRO A 289 -18.65 -15.12 10.45
N GLU A 290 -19.55 -15.42 11.36
CA GLU A 290 -19.61 -16.73 12.01
C GLU A 290 -19.86 -17.83 10.96
N GLY A 291 -19.07 -18.90 11.01
CA GLY A 291 -19.17 -20.03 10.07
C GLY A 291 -18.38 -19.86 8.76
N GLN A 292 -17.74 -18.72 8.52
CA GLN A 292 -16.80 -18.58 7.41
C GLN A 292 -15.61 -19.52 7.64
N THR A 293 -15.34 -20.48 6.76
CA THR A 293 -14.24 -21.46 6.97
C THR A 293 -13.03 -21.24 6.05
N ARG A 294 -13.23 -20.43 5.01
CA ARG A 294 -12.23 -20.13 4.00
C ARG A 294 -12.22 -18.63 3.74
N MET A 295 -11.02 -18.08 3.63
CA MET A 295 -10.81 -16.69 3.24
C MET A 295 -9.54 -16.59 2.42
N VAL A 296 -9.52 -15.64 1.49
CA VAL A 296 -8.31 -15.31 0.74
C VAL A 296 -7.66 -14.10 1.39
N VAL A 297 -6.35 -14.17 1.59
CA VAL A 297 -5.54 -13.07 2.11
C VAL A 297 -4.60 -12.61 1.02
N LEU A 298 -4.80 -11.39 0.56
CA LEU A 298 -3.89 -10.68 -0.33
C LEU A 298 -2.99 -9.79 0.51
N ILE A 299 -1.68 -9.98 0.37
CA ILE A 299 -0.64 -9.21 1.05
C ILE A 299 0.07 -8.40 -0.02
N VAL A 300 0.18 -7.10 0.17
CA VAL A 300 0.87 -6.20 -0.76
C VAL A 300 1.91 -5.40 0.01
N ARG A 301 3.15 -5.41 -0.49
CA ARG A 301 4.22 -4.58 0.05
C ARG A 301 4.46 -3.41 -0.87
N THR A 302 4.51 -2.21 -0.29
CA THR A 302 4.70 -0.98 -1.05
C THR A 302 5.81 -0.13 -0.48
N ASP A 303 6.39 0.74 -1.32
CA ASP A 303 7.34 1.76 -0.88
C ASP A 303 6.62 3.04 -0.43
N GLU A 304 7.39 4.04 0.01
CA GLU A 304 6.89 5.30 0.56
C GLU A 304 6.10 6.13 -0.45
N LYS A 305 6.24 5.82 -1.74
CA LYS A 305 5.55 6.48 -2.85
C LYS A 305 4.33 5.67 -3.31
N GLY A 306 4.04 4.53 -2.68
CA GLY A 306 2.91 3.67 -2.97
C GLY A 306 3.12 2.72 -4.15
N TYR A 307 4.35 2.59 -4.67
CA TYR A 307 4.66 1.59 -5.71
C TYR A 307 4.64 0.20 -5.09
N VAL A 308 3.97 -0.74 -5.77
CA VAL A 308 4.01 -2.15 -5.37
C VAL A 308 5.42 -2.68 -5.58
N TYR A 309 5.99 -3.19 -4.49
CA TYR A 309 7.26 -3.90 -4.52
C TYR A 309 7.04 -5.36 -4.88
N ASP A 310 6.13 -6.02 -4.18
CA ASP A 310 5.65 -7.36 -4.45
C ASP A 310 4.34 -7.64 -3.69
N SER A 311 3.75 -8.78 -3.98
CA SER A 311 2.50 -9.22 -3.35
C SER A 311 2.42 -10.74 -3.27
N SER A 312 1.52 -11.24 -2.44
CA SER A 312 1.22 -12.66 -2.36
C SER A 312 -0.26 -12.86 -2.08
N ARG A 313 -0.82 -13.91 -2.64
CA ARG A 313 -2.18 -14.36 -2.38
C ARG A 313 -2.14 -15.72 -1.71
N LEU A 314 -2.73 -15.80 -0.52
CA LEU A 314 -2.77 -17.01 0.29
C LEU A 314 -4.21 -17.40 0.57
N LEU A 315 -4.52 -18.68 0.43
CA LEU A 315 -5.78 -19.23 0.92
C LEU A 315 -5.61 -19.59 2.39
N PHE A 316 -6.44 -19.02 3.25
CA PHE A 316 -6.52 -19.41 4.65
C PHE A 316 -7.71 -20.33 4.85
N GLU A 317 -7.42 -21.57 5.26
CA GLU A 317 -8.42 -22.56 5.63
C GLU A 317 -8.29 -22.83 7.13
N GLY A 318 -9.28 -22.36 7.89
CA GLY A 318 -9.28 -22.50 9.33
C GLY A 318 -10.67 -22.21 9.87
N ASN A 319 -11.01 -22.75 11.03
CA ASN A 319 -12.22 -22.36 11.75
C ASN A 319 -11.93 -21.04 12.49
N PRO A 320 -12.37 -19.86 12.01
CA PRO A 320 -12.42 -18.67 12.85
C PRO A 320 -13.39 -19.01 13.98
N SER A 321 -12.84 -19.18 15.18
CA SER A 321 -13.59 -19.41 16.40
C SER A 321 -14.55 -20.62 16.39
N LYS A 322 -14.05 -21.77 16.88
CA LYS A 322 -14.73 -22.25 18.09
C LYS A 322 -14.19 -21.37 19.20
N PRO A 323 -15.02 -20.64 19.98
CA PRO A 323 -14.54 -19.92 21.15
C PRO A 323 -13.67 -20.88 21.95
N CYS A 324 -12.41 -20.49 22.10
CA CYS A 324 -11.35 -21.36 22.56
C CYS A 324 -11.76 -21.93 23.93
N ARG A 325 -11.39 -23.19 24.17
CA ARG A 325 -11.66 -23.99 25.37
C ARG A 325 -11.22 -23.33 26.68
N THR A 326 -10.70 -22.10 26.68
CA THR A 326 -10.40 -21.29 27.85
C THR A 326 -11.59 -21.20 28.82
N GLY A 327 -12.82 -21.04 28.33
CA GLY A 327 -14.02 -21.10 29.18
C GLY A 327 -14.22 -22.47 29.85
N VAL A 328 -13.91 -23.55 29.13
CA VAL A 328 -13.98 -24.93 29.64
C VAL A 328 -12.83 -25.23 30.61
N ILE A 329 -11.63 -24.71 30.35
CA ILE A 329 -10.45 -24.87 31.20
C ILE A 329 -10.65 -24.10 32.50
N VAL A 330 -11.08 -22.83 32.45
CA VAL A 330 -11.39 -22.03 33.64
C VAL A 330 -12.57 -22.65 34.40
N GLY A 331 -13.61 -23.10 33.70
CA GLY A 331 -14.73 -23.82 34.30
C GLY A 331 -14.32 -25.13 34.99
N ALA A 332 -13.40 -25.90 34.41
CA ALA A 332 -12.87 -27.13 35.00
C ALA A 332 -11.98 -26.86 36.20
N VAL A 333 -11.15 -25.81 36.17
CA VAL A 333 -10.28 -25.43 37.30
C VAL A 333 -11.11 -24.90 38.48
N VAL A 334 -12.07 -24.02 38.22
CA VAL A 334 -12.97 -23.51 39.27
C VAL A 334 -13.88 -24.62 39.81
N GLY A 335 -14.43 -25.46 38.93
CA GLY A 335 -15.26 -26.60 39.31
C GLY A 335 -14.52 -27.65 40.14
N SER A 336 -13.27 -27.95 39.81
CA SER A 336 -12.45 -28.90 40.58
C SER A 336 -12.07 -28.34 41.96
N LEU A 337 -11.72 -27.06 42.06
CA LEU A 337 -11.44 -26.41 43.35
C LEU A 337 -12.68 -26.41 44.28
N LEU A 338 -13.86 -26.09 43.74
CA LEU A 338 -15.12 -26.17 44.50
C LEU A 338 -15.46 -27.60 44.90
N GLY A 339 -15.27 -28.57 44.00
CA GLY A 339 -15.51 -29.99 44.28
C GLY A 339 -14.63 -30.52 45.42
N VAL A 340 -13.34 -30.19 45.42
CA VAL A 340 -12.41 -30.57 46.50
C VAL A 340 -12.82 -29.92 47.83
N GLY A 341 -13.23 -28.66 47.81
CA GLY A 341 -13.72 -27.95 49.01
C GLY A 341 -14.95 -28.63 49.62
N ILE A 342 -15.93 -29.02 48.81
CA ILE A 342 -17.16 -29.69 49.28
C ILE A 342 -16.83 -31.07 49.87
N ILE A 343 -15.96 -31.85 49.22
CA ILE A 343 -15.55 -33.17 49.70
C ILE A 343 -14.81 -33.05 51.04
N ALA A 344 -13.87 -32.12 51.17
CA ALA A 344 -13.16 -31.88 52.42
C ALA A 344 -14.13 -31.51 53.56
N THR A 345 -15.10 -30.65 53.27
CA THR A 345 -16.11 -30.22 54.26
C THR A 345 -16.99 -31.39 54.71
N LEU A 346 -17.43 -32.25 53.77
CA LEU A 346 -18.19 -33.46 54.09
C LEU A 346 -17.40 -34.43 54.96
N ILE A 347 -16.12 -34.65 54.67
CA ILE A 347 -15.25 -35.51 55.48
C ILE A 347 -15.13 -34.96 56.90
N ILE A 348 -14.89 -33.66 57.06
CA ILE A 348 -14.80 -33.00 58.37
C ILE A 348 -16.10 -33.20 59.16
N ILE A 349 -17.27 -32.97 58.55
CA ILE A 349 -18.57 -33.15 59.21
C ILE A 349 -18.78 -34.61 59.64
N ILE A 350 -18.43 -35.59 58.80
CA ILE A 350 -18.55 -37.01 59.11
C ILE A 350 -17.64 -37.39 60.28
N VAL A 351 -16.40 -36.90 60.30
CA VAL A 351 -15.42 -37.15 61.37
C VAL A 351 -15.88 -36.53 62.68
N LEU A 352 -16.36 -35.28 62.66
CA LEU A 352 -16.90 -34.60 63.85
C LEU A 352 -18.13 -35.32 64.41
N ARG A 353 -19.06 -35.76 63.55
CA ARG A 353 -20.23 -36.56 63.97
C ARG A 353 -19.82 -37.90 64.58
N LYS A 354 -18.79 -38.58 64.04
CA LYS A 354 -18.25 -39.83 64.62
C LYS A 354 -17.58 -39.59 65.97
N ARG A 355 -16.81 -38.52 66.13
CA ARG A 355 -16.17 -38.17 67.42
C ARG A 355 -17.20 -37.83 68.51
N MET A 356 -18.26 -37.09 68.16
CA MET A 356 -19.36 -36.78 69.08
C MET A 356 -20.12 -38.04 69.52
N LYS A 357 -20.34 -39.01 68.61
CA LYS A 357 -20.94 -40.31 68.97
C LYS A 357 -20.03 -41.16 69.87
N LYS A 358 -18.70 -41.09 69.70
CA LYS A 358 -17.76 -41.77 70.62
C LYS A 358 -17.76 -41.12 72.01
N LYS A 359 -17.81 -39.79 72.11
CA LYS A 359 -17.83 -39.07 73.40
C LYS A 359 -19.06 -39.41 74.25
N LYS A 360 -20.26 -39.52 73.63
CA LYS A 360 -21.49 -39.92 74.34
C LYS A 360 -21.45 -41.36 74.91
N ARG A 361 -20.65 -42.27 74.32
CA ARG A 361 -20.48 -43.64 74.83
C ARG A 361 -19.54 -43.73 76.02
N THR A 362 -18.62 -42.78 76.20
CA THR A 362 -17.67 -42.77 77.32
C THR A 362 -18.26 -42.16 78.58
N ASP A 363 -19.13 -41.14 78.46
CA ASP A 363 -19.76 -40.49 79.61
C ASP A 363 -20.91 -41.32 80.22
N THR A 364 -21.53 -42.23 79.46
CA THR A 364 -22.56 -43.15 79.98
C THR A 364 -21.96 -44.30 80.83
N LYS A 365 -20.65 -44.58 80.72
CA LYS A 365 -19.96 -45.63 81.50
C LYS A 365 -19.36 -45.15 82.83
N ARG A 366 -19.39 -43.84 83.13
CA ARG A 366 -18.72 -43.26 84.32
C ARG A 366 -19.66 -42.74 85.42
N GLY A 367 -20.98 -42.85 85.23
CA GLY A 367 -21.99 -42.38 86.19
C GLY A 367 -22.48 -43.41 87.21
N MET A 368 -21.77 -44.54 87.39
CA MET A 368 -22.24 -45.65 88.24
C MET A 368 -21.13 -46.14 89.16
N THR A 369 -20.63 -45.27 90.05
CA THR A 369 -20.00 -45.64 91.32
C THR A 369 -19.64 -44.36 92.07
N THR A 370 -20.36 -44.05 93.15
CA THR A 370 -19.84 -43.45 94.39
C THR A 370 -20.98 -43.18 95.37
N SER A 371 -21.22 -44.13 96.26
CA SER A 371 -21.89 -43.93 97.55
C SER A 371 -21.29 -44.94 98.52
N TYR A 372 -20.46 -44.48 99.45
CA TYR A 372 -20.05 -45.06 100.75
C TYR A 372 -18.90 -44.14 101.24
N SER A 373 -18.69 -43.80 102.49
CA SER A 373 -19.35 -43.96 103.79
C SER A 373 -18.62 -42.97 104.71
N LYS A 374 -19.33 -42.35 105.66
CA LYS A 374 -18.72 -41.56 106.73
C LYS A 374 -18.62 -42.41 108.00
N ALA A 375 -17.40 -42.56 108.52
CA ALA A 375 -17.09 -42.71 109.95
C ALA A 375 -15.61 -42.32 110.14
N PRO A 376 -15.27 -41.55 111.18
CA PRO A 376 -14.62 -42.14 112.36
C PRO A 376 -15.11 -41.47 113.68
N THR A 377 -14.83 -41.91 114.92
CA THR A 377 -13.56 -42.26 115.58
C THR A 377 -13.80 -42.81 117.01
N SER A 378 -12.75 -43.41 117.60
CA SER A 378 -12.41 -43.75 119.02
C SER A 378 -13.23 -44.87 119.71
N GLU A 379 -12.64 -45.79 120.47
CA GLU A 379 -11.32 -45.86 121.16
C GLU A 379 -10.36 -46.95 120.65
#